data_AF-A0A6L9XVJ3-F1
#
_entry.id   AF-A0A6L9XVJ3-F1
#
_cell.length_a   1.000
_cell.length_b   1.000
_cell.length_c   1.000
_cell.angle_alpha   90.00
_cell.angle_beta   90.00
_cell.angle_gamma   90.00
#
_symmetry.space_group_name_H-M   'P 1'
#
loop_
_entity.id
_entity.type
_entity.pdbx_description
1 polymer ?
#
loop_
_entity_poly.entity_id
_entity_poly.type
_entity_poly.pdbx_seq_one_letter_code
_entity_poly.pdbx_strand_id
1 'polypeptide(L)'
;MTLLDDIITGSTQSSVATADLLRMVRIATYRLGASDISAWAKRELDGYADDANLPGYRNLQTNVLGIFAGPMQSRISQQIPEAPGFADLFKVELRQPIIELQSFAEAEEDATRPWTPYQVQRYEKTGQYQIEFYGLFSASNVLTRSKSSRDHRYGQEPCSRFRARAANCLTRCGIRRRPDGVN
;
A
#
# COMPACT_ATOMS: atom_id res chain seq x y z
N MET A 1 -13.96 -33.47 -10.19
CA MET A 1 -13.49 -32.08 -10.28
C MET A 1 -12.00 -32.14 -10.55
N THR A 2 -11.53 -31.41 -11.55
CA THR A 2 -10.12 -31.45 -11.96
C THR A 2 -9.35 -30.37 -11.20
N LEU A 3 -8.04 -30.56 -11.04
CA LEU A 3 -7.14 -29.57 -10.42
C LEU A 3 -7.23 -28.20 -11.10
N LEU A 4 -7.52 -28.16 -12.40
CA LEU A 4 -7.71 -26.93 -13.15
C LEU A 4 -9.01 -26.22 -12.76
N ASP A 5 -10.10 -26.96 -12.55
CA ASP A 5 -11.37 -26.39 -12.08
C ASP A 5 -11.19 -25.74 -10.70
N ASP A 6 -10.40 -26.37 -9.82
CA ASP A 6 -10.12 -25.84 -8.49
C ASP A 6 -9.26 -24.57 -8.56
N ILE A 7 -8.28 -24.50 -9.48
CA ILE A 7 -7.49 -23.28 -9.71
C ILE A 7 -8.37 -22.16 -10.26
N ILE A 8 -9.22 -22.43 -11.25
CA ILE A 8 -10.12 -21.43 -11.84
C ILE A 8 -11.08 -20.89 -10.77
N THR A 9 -11.66 -21.79 -9.98
CA THR A 9 -12.55 -21.43 -8.87
C THR A 9 -11.80 -20.64 -7.81
N GLY A 10 -10.62 -21.09 -7.40
CA GLY A 10 -9.79 -20.38 -6.42
C GLY A 10 -9.30 -19.01 -6.90
N SER A 11 -9.11 -18.83 -8.21
CA SER A 11 -8.68 -17.56 -8.81
C SER A 11 -9.78 -16.50 -8.79
N THR A 12 -11.05 -16.95 -8.81
CA THR A 12 -12.23 -16.07 -8.82
C THR A 12 -12.77 -15.81 -7.42
N GLN A 13 -12.49 -16.71 -6.47
CA GLN A 13 -12.92 -16.58 -5.10
C GLN A 13 -11.88 -15.87 -4.23
N SER A 14 -12.31 -14.78 -3.61
CA SER A 14 -11.54 -14.01 -2.62
C SER A 14 -11.20 -14.73 -1.31
N SER A 15 -11.62 -15.99 -1.15
CA SER A 15 -11.49 -16.80 0.05
C SER A 15 -10.19 -17.62 0.11
N VAL A 16 -9.53 -17.85 -1.04
CA VAL A 16 -8.30 -18.64 -1.10
C VAL A 16 -7.09 -17.72 -0.97
N ALA A 17 -6.17 -18.05 -0.07
CA ALA A 17 -4.92 -17.31 0.06
C ALA A 17 -4.08 -17.44 -1.22
N THR A 18 -3.46 -16.35 -1.67
CA THR A 18 -2.66 -16.32 -2.90
C THR A 18 -1.54 -17.36 -2.89
N ALA A 19 -0.91 -17.60 -1.74
CA ALA A 19 0.11 -18.65 -1.59
C ALA A 19 -0.42 -20.07 -1.88
N ASP A 20 -1.63 -20.39 -1.43
CA ASP A 20 -2.24 -21.71 -1.64
C ASP A 20 -2.59 -21.93 -3.11
N LEU A 21 -3.12 -20.89 -3.75
CA LEU A 21 -3.39 -20.91 -5.19
C LEU A 21 -2.11 -21.13 -6.00
N LEU A 22 -1.01 -20.45 -5.65
CA LEU A 22 0.29 -20.64 -6.32
C LEU A 22 0.86 -22.05 -6.14
N ARG A 23 0.63 -22.69 -4.98
CA ARG A 23 1.00 -24.11 -4.77
C ARG A 23 0.22 -25.03 -5.72
N MET A 24 -1.08 -24.79 -5.90
CA MET A 24 -1.90 -25.55 -6.84
C MET A 24 -1.44 -25.34 -8.29
N VAL A 25 -1.15 -24.09 -8.68
CA VAL A 25 -0.59 -23.74 -10.00
C VAL A 25 0.73 -24.46 -10.23
N ARG A 26 1.62 -24.53 -9.24
CA ARG A 26 2.89 -25.26 -9.35
C ARG A 26 2.68 -26.76 -9.62
N ILE A 27 1.72 -27.39 -8.95
CA ILE A 27 1.40 -28.81 -9.18
C ILE A 27 0.81 -29.02 -10.59
N ALA A 28 -0.11 -28.15 -11.02
CA ALA A 28 -0.73 -28.24 -12.33
C ALA A 28 0.30 -28.05 -13.46
N THR A 29 1.16 -27.03 -13.35
CA THR A 29 2.19 -26.72 -14.34
C THR A 29 3.24 -27.81 -14.45
N TYR A 30 3.60 -28.47 -13.35
CA TYR A 30 4.47 -29.63 -13.36
C TYR A 30 3.87 -30.79 -14.17
N ARG A 31 2.56 -31.05 -14.04
CA ARG A 31 1.85 -32.10 -14.80
C ARG A 31 1.72 -31.77 -16.29
N LEU A 32 1.61 -30.49 -16.63
CA LEU A 32 1.49 -30.00 -18.00
C LEU A 32 2.83 -29.84 -18.72
N GLY A 33 3.97 -30.04 -18.02
CA GLY A 33 5.30 -29.85 -18.59
C GLY A 33 5.68 -28.38 -18.84
N ALA A 34 4.95 -27.43 -18.25
CA ALA A 34 5.23 -26.00 -18.36
C ALA A 34 6.32 -25.58 -17.37
N SER A 35 7.59 -25.85 -17.72
CA SER A 35 8.76 -25.61 -16.87
C SER A 35 8.89 -24.17 -16.41
N ASP A 36 8.61 -23.20 -17.30
CA ASP A 36 8.83 -21.79 -17.03
C ASP A 36 7.86 -21.25 -15.96
N ILE A 37 6.59 -21.63 -16.05
CA ILE A 37 5.56 -21.24 -15.09
C ILE A 37 5.80 -21.95 -13.75
N SER A 38 6.24 -23.21 -13.77
CA SER A 38 6.59 -23.94 -12.55
C SER A 38 7.78 -23.28 -11.82
N ALA A 39 8.81 -22.86 -12.57
CA ALA A 39 9.97 -22.17 -12.03
C ALA A 39 9.62 -20.75 -11.53
N TRP A 40 8.75 -20.03 -12.23
CA TRP A 40 8.22 -18.75 -11.74
C TRP A 40 7.41 -18.92 -10.45
N ALA A 41 6.44 -19.85 -10.41
CA ALA A 41 5.62 -20.10 -9.23
C ALA A 41 6.46 -20.51 -8.02
N LYS A 42 7.54 -21.27 -8.25
CA LYS A 42 8.52 -21.60 -7.21
C LYS A 42 9.23 -20.35 -6.68
N ARG A 43 9.74 -19.47 -7.55
CA ARG A 43 10.39 -18.21 -7.12
C ARG A 43 9.42 -17.27 -6.42
N GLU A 44 8.16 -17.24 -6.84
CA GLU A 44 7.14 -16.42 -6.18
C GLU A 44 6.83 -16.90 -4.75
N LEU A 45 6.85 -18.23 -4.53
CA LEU A 45 6.63 -18.85 -3.22
C LEU A 45 7.87 -18.81 -2.30
N ASP A 46 9.05 -19.09 -2.85
CA ASP A 46 10.29 -19.24 -2.08
C ASP A 46 11.04 -17.89 -1.94
N GLY A 47 10.75 -16.91 -2.80
CA GLY A 47 11.48 -15.65 -2.92
C GLY A 47 12.51 -15.67 -4.07
N TYR A 48 13.03 -14.49 -4.38
CA TYR A 48 14.00 -14.26 -5.45
C TYR A 48 15.40 -14.08 -4.86
N ALA A 49 16.40 -14.75 -5.44
CA ALA A 49 17.81 -14.51 -5.12
C ALA A 49 18.24 -13.10 -5.57
N ASP A 50 19.34 -12.58 -5.02
CA ASP A 50 19.83 -11.21 -5.28
C ASP A 50 20.21 -10.97 -6.75
N ASP A 51 20.67 -12.01 -7.45
CA ASP A 51 21.07 -12.00 -8.86
C ASP A 51 19.93 -12.35 -9.82
N ALA A 52 18.77 -12.77 -9.31
CA ALA A 52 17.66 -13.17 -10.15
C ALA A 52 16.97 -11.96 -10.81
N ASN A 53 16.57 -12.14 -12.08
CA ASN A 53 15.76 -11.16 -12.79
C ASN A 53 14.34 -11.12 -12.18
N LEU A 54 13.92 -9.92 -11.79
CA LEU A 54 12.64 -9.65 -11.14
C LEU A 54 11.57 -9.32 -12.18
N PRO A 55 10.34 -9.86 -12.04
CA PRO A 55 9.20 -9.39 -12.81
C PRO A 55 8.94 -7.90 -12.57
N GLY A 56 8.47 -7.17 -13.58
CA GLY A 56 8.29 -5.72 -13.48
C GLY A 56 7.38 -5.26 -12.33
N TYR A 57 6.38 -6.07 -11.96
CA TYR A 57 5.49 -5.78 -10.83
C TYR A 57 6.17 -5.88 -9.45
N ARG A 58 7.36 -6.50 -9.35
CA ARG A 58 8.17 -6.52 -8.13
C ARG A 58 9.00 -5.24 -7.94
N ASN A 59 9.03 -4.35 -8.93
CA ASN A 59 9.73 -3.08 -8.87
C ASN A 59 8.72 -1.96 -8.63
N LEU A 60 8.67 -1.43 -7.42
CA LEU A 60 7.72 -0.39 -7.02
C LEU A 60 8.42 0.96 -6.89
N GLN A 61 7.82 2.00 -7.48
CA GLN A 61 8.16 3.38 -7.15
C GLN A 61 7.49 3.71 -5.81
N THR A 62 8.26 4.25 -4.88
CA THR A 62 7.81 4.51 -3.51
C THR A 62 7.98 5.97 -3.14
N ASN A 63 7.14 6.42 -2.21
CA ASN A 63 7.33 7.73 -1.58
C ASN A 63 8.34 7.60 -0.46
N VAL A 64 9.22 8.59 -0.31
CA VAL A 64 10.24 8.60 0.74
C VAL A 64 9.86 9.63 1.78
N LEU A 65 9.73 9.18 3.02
CA LEU A 65 9.44 10.01 4.17
C LEU A 65 10.74 10.38 4.88
N GLY A 66 11.05 11.67 4.96
CA GLY A 66 12.18 12.22 5.69
C GLY A 66 11.76 12.72 7.06
N ILE A 67 12.50 12.33 8.10
CA ILE A 67 12.41 12.92 9.43
C ILE A 67 13.51 13.96 9.54
N PHE A 68 13.09 15.21 9.75
CA PHE A 68 13.93 16.37 9.91
C PHE A 68 14.03 16.74 11.39
N ALA A 69 15.25 16.93 11.89
CA ALA A 69 15.53 17.33 13.26
C ALA A 69 16.04 18.77 13.30
N GLY A 70 15.46 19.59 14.17
CA GLY A 70 15.75 21.02 14.27
C GLY A 70 16.08 21.47 15.70
N PRO A 71 16.14 22.79 15.94
CA PRO A 71 16.44 23.34 17.26
C PRO A 71 15.40 22.89 18.30
N MET A 72 15.84 22.90 19.57
CA MET A 72 15.01 22.52 20.73
C MET A 72 14.38 21.11 20.62
N GLN A 73 15.09 20.15 20.00
CA GLN A 73 14.63 18.77 19.79
C GLN A 73 13.35 18.65 18.96
N SER A 74 13.00 19.68 18.18
CA SER A 74 11.85 19.61 17.29
C SER A 74 12.07 18.60 16.16
N ARG A 75 11.01 17.89 15.78
CA ARG A 75 11.02 16.93 14.67
C ARG A 75 9.85 17.19 13.74
N ILE A 76 10.13 17.16 12.45
CA ILE A 76 9.14 17.33 11.38
C ILE A 76 9.28 16.13 10.44
N SER A 77 8.15 15.55 10.05
CA SER A 77 8.11 14.48 9.05
C SER A 77 7.51 15.01 7.76
N GLN A 78 8.25 14.89 6.65
CA GLN A 78 7.81 15.37 5.33
C GLN A 78 8.24 14.39 4.24
N GLN A 79 7.45 14.30 3.18
CA GLN A 79 7.86 13.57 1.99
C GLN A 79 8.94 14.36 1.26
N ILE A 80 10.04 13.67 0.92
CA ILE A 80 11.14 14.28 0.16
C ILE A 80 10.97 14.04 -1.34
N PRO A 81 11.27 15.03 -2.20
CA PRO A 81 11.20 14.87 -3.64
C PRO A 81 12.37 14.04 -4.17
N GLU A 82 12.19 13.43 -5.34
CA GLU A 82 13.29 12.75 -6.03
C GLU A 82 14.36 13.77 -6.48
N ALA A 83 15.63 13.47 -6.20
CA ALA A 83 16.77 14.28 -6.62
C ALA A 83 17.50 13.61 -7.80
N PRO A 84 18.14 14.37 -8.70
CA PRO A 84 18.95 13.81 -9.78
C PRO A 84 20.03 12.86 -9.25
N GLY A 85 20.05 11.62 -9.77
CA GLY A 85 21.00 10.59 -9.33
C GLY A 85 20.56 9.78 -8.09
N PHE A 86 19.32 9.96 -7.61
CA PHE A 86 18.74 9.21 -6.49
C PHE A 86 17.57 8.32 -6.90
N ALA A 87 17.23 8.22 -8.19
CA ALA A 87 16.08 7.45 -8.69
C ALA A 87 16.01 6.02 -8.14
N ASP A 88 17.16 5.36 -7.99
CA ASP A 88 17.24 3.98 -7.48
C ASP A 88 16.85 3.87 -6.00
N LEU A 89 17.03 4.95 -5.22
CA LEU A 89 16.66 5.00 -3.80
C LEU A 89 15.17 5.25 -3.60
N PHE A 90 14.46 5.75 -4.61
CA PHE A 90 13.01 5.88 -4.61
C PHE A 90 12.31 4.61 -5.13
N LYS A 91 13.08 3.64 -5.61
CA LYS A 91 12.60 2.33 -6.05
C LYS A 91 12.85 1.27 -4.99
N VAL A 92 11.88 0.38 -4.81
CA VAL A 92 12.00 -0.79 -3.95
C VAL A 92 11.76 -2.04 -4.78
N GLU A 93 12.73 -2.94 -4.74
CA GLU A 93 12.64 -4.27 -5.32
C GLU A 93 12.12 -5.24 -4.25
N LEU A 94 10.97 -5.86 -4.51
CA LEU A 94 10.37 -6.84 -3.61
C LEU A 94 10.86 -8.25 -3.98
N ARG A 95 11.83 -8.77 -3.23
CA ARG A 95 12.40 -10.11 -3.43
C ARG A 95 11.82 -11.17 -2.49
N GLN A 96 11.07 -10.74 -1.48
CA GLN A 96 10.49 -11.59 -0.44
C GLN A 96 9.50 -12.61 -1.03
N PRO A 97 9.35 -13.78 -0.39
CA PRO A 97 8.31 -14.73 -0.75
C PRO A 97 6.92 -14.09 -0.62
N ILE A 98 5.97 -14.54 -1.44
CA ILE A 98 4.61 -13.98 -1.47
C ILE A 98 3.92 -14.01 -0.09
N ILE A 99 4.20 -15.01 0.74
CA ILE A 99 3.61 -15.13 2.08
C ILE A 99 4.05 -13.99 3.01
N GLU A 100 5.28 -13.52 2.88
CA GLU A 100 5.81 -12.39 3.65
C GLU A 100 5.24 -11.07 3.11
N LEU A 101 5.08 -10.95 1.78
CA LEU A 101 4.40 -9.79 1.21
C LEU A 101 2.91 -9.72 1.62
N GLN A 102 2.25 -10.87 1.75
CA GLN A 102 0.88 -10.94 2.27
C GLN A 102 0.83 -10.50 3.73
N SER A 103 1.77 -10.93 4.58
CA SER A 103 1.79 -10.48 5.98
C SER A 103 2.04 -8.98 6.10
N PHE A 104 2.87 -8.38 5.23
CA PHE A 104 3.02 -6.93 5.15
C PHE A 104 1.76 -6.22 4.68
N ALA A 105 1.01 -6.81 3.74
CA ALA A 105 -0.25 -6.25 3.26
C ALA A 105 -1.40 -6.35 4.29
N GLU A 106 -1.37 -7.38 5.13
CA GLU A 106 -2.36 -7.62 6.19
C GLU A 106 -2.05 -6.87 7.50
N ALA A 107 -0.81 -6.41 7.68
CA ALA A 107 -0.41 -5.62 8.83
C ALA A 107 -1.20 -4.29 8.93
N GLU A 108 -1.36 -3.79 10.16
CA GLU A 108 -2.06 -2.53 10.39
C GLU A 108 -1.26 -1.31 9.91
N GLU A 109 0.07 -1.41 10.02
CA GLU A 109 1.04 -0.36 9.67
C GLU A 109 1.64 -0.58 8.27
N ASP A 110 1.96 0.53 7.60
CA ASP A 110 2.61 0.47 6.28
C ASP A 110 4.05 -0.04 6.41
N ALA A 111 4.45 -0.94 5.51
CA ALA A 111 5.82 -1.45 5.49
C ALA A 111 6.80 -0.32 5.12
N THR A 112 7.88 -0.20 5.88
CA THR A 112 8.91 0.82 5.63
C THR A 112 10.28 0.21 5.44
N ARG A 113 11.07 0.81 4.54
CA ARG A 113 12.48 0.46 4.33
C ARG A 113 13.34 1.68 4.69
N PRO A 114 14.12 1.64 5.79
CA PRO A 114 14.98 2.75 6.15
C PRO A 114 16.14 2.91 5.17
N TRP A 115 16.51 4.15 4.88
CA TRP A 115 17.76 4.47 4.21
C TRP A 115 18.93 4.30 5.16
N THR A 116 20.08 3.93 4.60
CA THR A 116 21.33 3.91 5.36
C THR A 116 21.76 5.35 5.69
N PRO A 117 22.47 5.60 6.81
CA PRO A 117 22.93 6.94 7.19
C PRO A 117 23.77 7.62 6.10
N TYR A 118 24.55 6.85 5.32
CA TYR A 118 25.32 7.36 4.21
C TYR A 118 24.44 7.90 3.06
N GLN A 119 23.35 7.20 2.73
CA GLN A 119 22.40 7.66 1.71
C GLN A 119 21.69 8.94 2.14
N VAL A 120 21.32 9.04 3.42
CA VAL A 120 20.72 10.24 4.01
C VAL A 120 21.66 11.43 3.89
N GLN A 121 22.91 11.29 4.35
CA GLN A 121 23.91 12.36 4.24
C GLN A 121 24.18 12.76 2.79
N ARG A 122 24.25 11.78 1.88
CA ARG A 122 24.49 12.04 0.46
C ARG A 122 23.33 12.84 -0.15
N TYR A 123 22.09 12.53 0.21
CA TYR A 123 20.91 13.26 -0.24
C TYR A 123 20.89 14.69 0.31
N GLU A 124 21.15 14.87 1.61
CA GLU A 124 21.19 16.20 2.23
C GLU A 124 22.22 17.13 1.58
N LYS A 125 23.41 16.59 1.22
CA LYS A 125 24.47 17.32 0.49
C LYS A 125 24.04 17.83 -0.88
N THR A 126 23.00 17.28 -1.49
CA THR A 126 22.48 17.78 -2.78
C THR A 126 21.87 19.17 -2.65
N GLY A 127 21.39 19.54 -1.45
CA GLY A 127 20.67 20.79 -1.23
C GLY A 127 19.31 20.89 -1.94
N GLN A 128 18.83 19.81 -2.55
CA GLN A 128 17.59 19.80 -3.34
C GLN A 128 16.36 20.11 -2.48
N TYR A 129 16.37 19.66 -1.23
CA TYR A 129 15.28 19.85 -0.28
C TYR A 129 15.84 20.17 1.10
N GLN A 130 15.59 21.39 1.55
CA GLN A 130 16.06 21.90 2.84
C GLN A 130 14.91 22.60 3.53
N ILE A 131 14.81 22.38 4.84
CA ILE A 131 13.90 23.11 5.72
C ILE A 131 14.78 23.98 6.60
N GLU A 132 14.50 25.27 6.66
CA GLU A 132 15.32 26.24 7.39
C GLU A 132 15.47 25.82 8.86
N PHE A 133 16.71 25.75 9.35
CA PHE A 133 17.08 25.27 10.70
C PHE A 133 16.88 23.78 10.98
N TYR A 134 16.53 22.96 9.98
CA TYR A 134 16.40 21.51 10.15
C TYR A 134 17.38 20.75 9.27
N GLY A 135 18.01 19.72 9.86
CA GLY A 135 18.81 18.73 9.13
C GLY A 135 18.01 17.46 8.88
N LEU A 136 18.31 16.75 7.80
CA LEU A 136 17.69 15.45 7.51
C LEU A 136 18.31 14.40 8.42
N PHE A 137 17.53 13.88 9.38
CA PHE A 137 18.01 12.92 10.36
C PHE A 137 17.89 11.47 9.86
N SER A 138 16.75 11.12 9.28
CA SER A 138 16.51 9.81 8.68
C SER A 138 15.56 9.91 7.51
N ALA A 139 15.63 8.94 6.60
CA ALA A 139 14.69 8.81 5.51
C ALA A 139 14.28 7.34 5.36
N SER A 140 13.04 7.07 4.98
CA SER A 140 12.55 5.73 4.72
C SER A 140 11.58 5.70 3.54
N ASN A 141 11.70 4.67 2.70
CA ASN A 141 10.69 4.37 1.70
C ASN A 141 9.44 3.83 2.41
N VAL A 142 8.29 4.36 2.06
CA VAL A 142 6.99 3.89 2.57
C VAL A 142 6.30 3.12 1.45
N LEU A 143 6.03 1.85 1.69
CA LEU A 143 5.25 0.99 0.81
C LEU A 143 3.77 1.16 1.17
N THR A 144 3.11 2.12 0.51
CA THR A 144 1.69 2.38 0.76
C THR A 144 0.85 1.20 0.34
N ARG A 145 0.05 0.65 1.25
CA ARG A 145 -0.94 -0.38 0.91
C ARG A 145 -1.99 0.19 -0.04
N SER A 146 -2.26 -0.51 -1.14
CA SER A 146 -3.53 -0.32 -1.84
C SER A 146 -4.60 -0.94 -0.96
N LYS A 147 -5.36 -0.12 -0.21
CA LYS A 147 -6.52 -0.63 0.54
C LYS A 147 -7.44 -1.33 -0.46
N SER A 148 -7.43 -2.66 -0.49
CA SER A 148 -8.52 -3.41 -1.11
C SER A 148 -9.77 -3.07 -0.29
N SER A 149 -10.90 -2.86 -0.96
CA SER A 149 -12.14 -2.28 -0.43
C SER A 149 -12.83 -3.07 0.71
N ARG A 150 -12.14 -3.97 1.41
CA ARG A 150 -12.66 -4.72 2.57
C ARG A 150 -12.61 -3.96 3.89
N ASP A 151 -11.90 -2.84 3.95
CA ASP A 151 -11.87 -2.02 5.16
C ASP A 151 -12.96 -0.95 5.13
N HIS A 152 -14.22 -1.40 5.09
CA HIS A 152 -15.42 -0.58 5.31
C HIS A 152 -15.82 -0.61 6.79
N ARG A 153 -14.84 -0.68 7.71
CA ARG A 153 -15.06 -0.68 9.15
C ARG A 153 -14.05 0.14 9.94
N TYR A 154 -13.64 1.31 9.47
CA TYR A 154 -13.18 2.37 10.38
C TYR A 154 -13.63 3.74 9.87
N GLY A 155 -14.78 4.15 10.38
CA GLY A 155 -15.48 5.38 10.05
C GLY A 155 -16.89 5.46 10.65
N GLN A 156 -17.18 4.71 11.72
CA GLN A 156 -18.27 5.07 12.62
C GLN A 156 -17.73 6.09 13.61
N GLU A 157 -17.61 7.35 13.17
CA GLU A 157 -17.77 8.43 14.13
C GLU A 157 -19.21 8.34 14.67
N PRO A 158 -19.43 8.53 15.99
CA PRO A 158 -20.77 8.51 16.56
C PRO A 158 -21.55 9.73 16.03
N CYS A 159 -22.36 9.50 14.99
CA CYS A 159 -23.36 10.44 14.49
C CYS A 159 -24.57 10.54 15.46
N SER A 160 -24.31 10.55 16.76
CA SER A 160 -25.29 10.80 17.82
C SER A 160 -25.28 12.24 18.33
N ARG A 161 -24.34 13.10 17.87
CA ARG A 161 -24.30 14.54 18.22
C ARG A 161 -24.89 15.48 17.17
N PHE A 162 -25.25 15.02 15.97
CA PHE A 162 -25.85 15.89 14.93
C PHE A 162 -27.39 15.88 14.90
N ARG A 163 -28.07 14.94 15.57
CA ARG A 163 -29.55 14.92 15.65
C ARG A 163 -30.16 15.97 16.60
N ALA A 164 -29.36 16.68 17.39
CA ALA A 164 -29.86 17.71 18.30
C ALA A 164 -29.98 19.12 17.68
N ARG A 165 -29.56 19.34 16.42
CA ARG A 165 -29.63 20.66 15.76
C ARG A 165 -30.54 20.76 14.54
N ALA A 166 -31.12 19.66 14.05
CA ALA A 166 -32.03 19.67 12.90
C ALA A 166 -33.53 19.73 13.27
N ALA A 167 -33.90 19.51 14.54
CA ALA A 167 -35.29 19.58 14.98
C ALA A 167 -35.80 21.01 15.25
N ASN A 168 -34.92 22.02 15.25
CA ASN A 168 -35.27 23.39 15.64
C ASN A 168 -35.32 24.41 14.49
N CYS A 169 -35.27 23.95 13.23
CA CYS A 169 -35.35 24.83 12.05
C CYS A 169 -36.66 24.68 11.25
N LEU A 170 -37.45 23.63 11.49
CA LEU A 170 -38.68 23.37 10.74
C LEU A 170 -39.95 23.98 11.35
N THR A 171 -39.85 24.63 12.53
CA THR A 171 -40.99 25.29 13.19
C THR A 171 -41.02 26.81 12.94
N ARG A 172 -40.07 27.37 12.17
CA ARG A 172 -39.93 28.84 11.99
C ARG A 172 -40.02 29.37 10.56
N CYS A 173 -40.25 28.52 9.56
CA CYS A 173 -40.54 28.95 8.19
C CYS A 173 -41.97 28.55 7.80
N GLY A 174 -42.91 29.46 8.03
CA GLY A 174 -44.28 29.35 7.54
C GLY A 174 -44.29 29.46 6.02
N ILE A 175 -44.51 28.34 5.33
CA ILE A 175 -44.84 28.32 3.90
C ILE A 175 -46.11 27.49 3.73
N ARG A 176 -47.22 28.19 3.49
CA ARG A 176 -48.52 27.62 3.10
C ARG A 176 -48.36 26.95 1.73
N ARG A 177 -48.71 25.66 1.61
CA ARG A 177 -48.97 25.03 0.31
C ARG A 177 -50.40 25.37 -0.13
N ARG A 178 -50.55 25.97 -1.32
CA ARG A 178 -51.81 26.00 -2.06
C ARG A 178 -52.09 24.60 -2.65
N PRO A 179 -53.34 24.14 -2.68
CA PRO A 179 -53.74 22.98 -3.46
C PRO A 179 -54.14 23.41 -4.88
N ASP A 180 -53.46 22.87 -5.89
CA ASP A 180 -53.93 22.87 -7.27
C ASP A 180 -54.53 21.48 -7.56
N GLY A 181 -55.77 21.47 -8.04
CA GLY A 181 -56.48 20.28 -8.52
C GLY A 181 -56.37 20.08 -10.03
N VAL A 182 -57.10 19.05 -10.50
CA VAL A 182 -57.32 18.56 -11.87
C VAL A 182 -56.22 17.56 -12.31
N ASN A 183 -56.48 16.27 -12.59
CA ASN A 183 -57.70 15.51 -12.94
C ASN A 183 -57.99 14.38 -11.95
#